data_AF-A0A9E3ACU1-F1
#
_entry.id   AF-A0A9E3ACU1-F1
#
_cell.length_a   1.000
_cell.length_b   1.000
_cell.length_c   1.000
_cell.angle_alpha   90.00
_cell.angle_beta   90.00
_cell.angle_gamma   90.00
#
_symmetry.space_group_name_H-M   'P 1'
#
loop_
_entity.id
_entity.type
_entity.pdbx_description
1 polymer ?
#
loop_
_entity_poly.entity_id
_entity_poly.type
_entity_poly.pdbx_seq_one_letter_code
_entity_poly.pdbx_strand_id
1 'polypeptide(L)'
;MAIEAVIWDFGGVISTSPFDSFNRFEESRGLPRDLIRRINAANPHDNAWARYERSEITAEQFDSAFAEEAAALGHAVRGAEIMTAISGEIRPAVVTALKACKARFKVGCITNNMTGAGDGP
;
A
#
# COMPACT_ATOMS: atom_id res chain seq x y z
N MET A 1 -33.84 -1.05 -10.89
CA MET A 1 -32.67 -1.95 -10.97
C MET A 1 -32.38 -2.46 -9.58
N ALA A 2 -32.23 -3.77 -9.39
CA ALA A 2 -31.78 -4.35 -8.13
C ALA A 2 -30.25 -4.52 -8.17
N ILE A 3 -29.57 -4.29 -7.05
CA ILE A 3 -28.12 -4.56 -6.94
C ILE A 3 -27.92 -6.08 -6.91
N GLU A 4 -27.04 -6.60 -7.77
CA GLU A 4 -26.74 -8.04 -7.86
C GLU A 4 -25.38 -8.43 -7.26
N ALA A 5 -24.44 -7.48 -7.23
CA ALA A 5 -23.07 -7.71 -6.77
C ALA A 5 -22.50 -6.48 -6.05
N VAL A 6 -21.56 -6.74 -5.14
CA VAL A 6 -20.76 -5.71 -4.45
C VAL A 6 -19.28 -6.02 -4.67
N ILE A 7 -18.56 -5.08 -5.27
CA ILE A 7 -17.11 -5.16 -5.44
C ILE A 7 -16.44 -4.42 -4.29
N TRP A 8 -15.41 -5.05 -3.71
CA TRP A 8 -14.65 -4.55 -2.59
C TRP A 8 -13.22 -4.25 -3.02
N ASP A 9 -12.69 -3.11 -2.59
CA ASP A 9 -11.25 -2.88 -2.57
C ASP A 9 -10.65 -3.52 -1.30
N PHE A 10 -9.33 -3.72 -1.27
CA PHE A 10 -8.65 -4.30 -0.12
C PHE A 10 -8.01 -3.21 0.75
N GLY A 11 -7.02 -2.49 0.21
CA GLY A 11 -6.26 -1.46 0.93
C GLY A 11 -7.12 -0.23 1.27
N GLY A 12 -7.23 0.13 2.55
CA GLY A 12 -8.06 1.24 3.00
C GLY A 12 -9.57 0.95 3.08
N VAL A 13 -10.01 -0.23 2.62
CA VAL A 13 -11.39 -0.72 2.80
C VAL A 13 -11.40 -1.89 3.77
N ILE A 14 -10.93 -3.07 3.35
CA ILE A 14 -10.86 -4.28 4.19
C ILE A 14 -9.73 -4.16 5.21
N SER A 15 -8.57 -3.65 4.80
CA SER A 15 -7.46 -3.28 5.69
C SER A 15 -7.39 -1.77 5.90
N THR A 16 -6.60 -1.31 6.86
CA THR A 16 -6.22 0.11 6.98
C THR A 16 -5.51 0.59 5.71
N SER A 17 -5.48 1.91 5.49
CA SER A 17 -4.77 2.44 4.33
C SER A 17 -3.26 2.18 4.47
N PRO A 18 -2.53 1.82 3.40
CA PRO A 18 -1.07 1.81 3.43
C PRO A 18 -0.49 3.18 3.84
N PHE A 19 -1.23 4.27 3.62
CA PHE A 19 -0.82 5.60 4.07
C PHE A 19 -0.84 5.75 5.59
N ASP A 20 -1.74 5.06 6.28
CA ASP A 20 -1.73 5.03 7.75
C ASP A 20 -0.45 4.33 8.24
N SER A 21 -0.06 3.25 7.56
CA SER A 21 1.17 2.54 7.88
C SER A 21 2.42 3.36 7.57
N PHE A 22 2.46 4.11 6.46
CA PHE A 22 3.55 5.05 6.18
C PHE A 22 3.68 6.11 7.26
N ASN A 23 2.57 6.71 7.68
CA ASN A 23 2.59 7.73 8.73
C ASN A 23 3.12 7.15 10.06
N ARG A 24 2.72 5.93 10.43
CA ARG A 24 3.27 5.24 11.62
C ARG A 24 4.77 4.97 11.49
N PHE A 25 5.20 4.50 10.33
CA PHE A 25 6.61 4.27 10.03
C PHE A 25 7.41 5.58 10.14
N GLU A 26 6.95 6.64 9.49
CA GLU A 26 7.59 7.96 9.52
C GLU A 26 7.70 8.49 10.95
N GLU A 27 6.61 8.42 11.73
CA GLU A 27 6.58 8.84 13.14
C GLU A 27 7.60 8.05 13.97
N SER A 28 7.63 6.72 13.82
CA SER A 28 8.59 5.85 14.54
C SER A 28 10.06 6.13 14.22
N ARG A 29 10.34 6.78 13.08
CA ARG A 29 11.68 7.11 12.59
C ARG A 29 12.02 8.59 12.73
N GLY A 30 11.11 9.40 13.28
CA GLY A 30 11.27 10.85 13.37
C GLY A 30 11.32 11.54 12.00
N LEU A 31 10.75 10.91 10.97
CA LEU A 31 10.69 11.46 9.62
C LEU A 31 9.52 12.44 9.47
N PRO A 32 9.59 13.40 8.53
CA PRO A 32 8.48 14.29 8.27
C PRO A 32 7.26 13.50 7.78
N ARG A 33 6.09 13.82 8.33
CA ARG A 33 4.81 13.23 7.90
C ARG A 33 4.61 13.36 6.38
N ASP A 34 4.04 12.33 5.77
CA ASP A 34 3.81 12.20 4.33
C ASP A 34 5.08 12.22 3.46
N LEU A 35 6.28 11.99 4.02
CA LEU A 35 7.52 11.91 3.25
C LEU A 35 7.48 10.86 2.15
N ILE A 36 7.07 9.62 2.49
CA ILE A 36 6.99 8.52 1.53
C ILE A 36 6.01 8.89 0.41
N ARG A 37 4.89 9.52 0.76
CA ARG A 37 3.91 9.99 -0.23
C ARG A 37 4.46 11.10 -1.11
N ARG A 38 5.28 12.01 -0.57
CA ARG A 38 5.95 13.04 -1.38
C ARG A 38 6.96 12.44 -2.35
N ILE A 39 7.75 11.44 -1.92
CA ILE A 39 8.65 10.70 -2.81
C ILE A 39 7.85 10.04 -3.94
N ASN A 40 6.78 9.33 -3.60
CA ASN A 40 5.91 8.65 -4.57
C ASN A 40 5.15 9.61 -5.49
N ALA A 41 4.96 10.86 -5.10
CA ALA A 41 4.26 11.88 -5.91
C ALA A 41 5.22 12.74 -6.74
N ALA A 42 6.53 12.74 -6.45
CA ALA A 42 7.51 13.60 -7.12
C ALA A 42 7.66 13.27 -8.61
N ASN A 43 7.61 11.98 -8.97
CA ASN A 43 7.59 11.51 -10.35
C ASN A 43 6.66 10.29 -10.46
N PRO A 44 5.35 10.48 -10.65
CA PRO A 44 4.37 9.40 -10.58
C PRO A 44 4.47 8.38 -11.72
N HIS A 45 5.30 8.65 -12.74
CA HIS A 45 5.50 7.73 -13.86
C HIS A 45 6.73 6.85 -13.70
N ASP A 46 7.86 7.42 -13.28
CA ASP A 46 9.16 6.72 -13.32
C ASP A 46 9.84 6.56 -11.96
N ASN A 47 9.21 6.96 -10.85
CA ASN A 47 9.80 6.69 -9.53
C ASN A 47 9.85 5.19 -9.20
N ALA A 48 10.67 4.87 -8.19
CA ALA A 48 10.89 3.51 -7.74
C ALA A 48 9.56 2.79 -7.45
N TRP A 49 8.62 3.48 -6.79
CA TRP A 49 7.32 2.94 -6.46
C TRP A 49 6.49 2.57 -7.70
N ALA A 50 6.35 3.48 -8.65
CA ALA A 50 5.57 3.26 -9.87
C ALA A 50 6.15 2.16 -10.75
N ARG A 51 7.49 2.10 -10.85
CA ARG A 51 8.20 1.03 -11.58
C ARG A 51 8.02 -0.33 -10.90
N TYR A 52 8.03 -0.36 -9.57
CA TYR A 52 7.81 -1.59 -8.81
C TYR A 52 6.35 -2.07 -8.91
N GLU A 53 5.37 -1.17 -8.84
CA GLU A 53 3.95 -1.48 -9.07
C GLU A 53 3.71 -2.12 -10.43
N ARG A 54 4.42 -1.66 -11.47
CA ARG A 54 4.34 -2.23 -12.83
C ARG A 54 5.22 -3.48 -13.02
N SER A 55 5.85 -3.98 -11.97
CA SER A 55 6.76 -5.13 -12.02
C SER A 55 7.94 -4.94 -12.98
N GLU A 56 8.36 -3.69 -13.21
CA GLU A 56 9.50 -3.34 -14.09
C GLU A 56 10.85 -3.52 -13.38
N ILE A 57 10.85 -3.55 -12.05
CA ILE A 57 12.04 -3.71 -11.21
C ILE A 57 11.81 -4.76 -10.12
N THR A 58 12.88 -5.43 -9.68
CA THR A 58 12.86 -6.39 -8.58
C THR A 58 12.74 -5.69 -7.22
N ALA A 59 12.49 -6.47 -6.15
CA ALA A 59 12.46 -5.94 -4.79
C ALA A 59 13.81 -5.33 -4.36
N GLU A 60 14.94 -5.90 -4.77
CA GLU A 60 16.28 -5.38 -4.47
C GLU A 60 16.58 -4.08 -5.23
N GLN A 61 16.09 -4.00 -6.48
CA GLN A 61 16.18 -2.79 -7.29
C GLN A 61 15.29 -1.69 -6.72
N PHE A 62 14.08 -2.03 -6.27
CA PHE A 62 13.20 -1.10 -5.57
C PHE A 62 13.84 -0.58 -4.28
N ASP A 63 14.42 -1.46 -3.48
CA ASP A 63 15.08 -1.11 -2.23
C ASP A 63 16.18 -0.04 -2.42
N SER A 64 17.00 -0.23 -3.45
CA SER A 64 18.09 0.69 -3.79
C SER A 64 17.56 1.99 -4.41
N ALA A 65 16.66 1.91 -5.40
CA ALA A 65 16.12 3.07 -6.09
C ALA A 65 15.32 3.98 -5.15
N PHE A 66 14.52 3.42 -4.25
CA PHE A 66 13.78 4.22 -3.27
C PHE A 66 14.73 4.94 -2.30
N ALA A 67 15.82 4.28 -1.88
CA ALA A 67 16.80 4.90 -1.02
C ALA A 67 17.50 6.09 -1.67
N GLU A 68 17.78 6.00 -2.98
CA GLU A 68 18.33 7.13 -3.75
C GLU A 68 17.33 8.29 -3.84
N GLU A 69 16.05 8.02 -4.08
CA GLU A 69 14.99 9.04 -4.11
C GLU A 69 14.78 9.72 -2.75
N ALA A 70 14.82 8.94 -1.66
CA ALA A 70 14.76 9.48 -0.30
C ALA A 70 16.00 10.33 0.02
N ALA A 71 17.19 9.88 -0.39
CA ALA A 71 18.45 10.58 -0.16
C ALA A 71 18.50 11.92 -0.93
N ALA A 72 17.90 11.99 -2.12
CA ALA A 72 17.75 13.24 -2.87
C ALA A 72 16.90 14.29 -2.12
N LEU A 73 16.06 13.86 -1.18
CA LEU A 73 15.30 14.72 -0.26
C LEU A 73 15.96 14.87 1.12
N GLY A 74 17.16 14.34 1.32
CA GLY A 74 17.92 14.42 2.57
C GLY A 74 17.49 13.41 3.65
N HIS A 75 16.84 12.32 3.26
CA HIS A 75 16.35 11.29 4.18
C HIS A 75 16.93 9.91 3.88
N ALA A 76 17.17 9.11 4.92
CA ALA A 76 17.64 7.74 4.80
C ALA A 76 16.49 6.76 5.05
N VAL A 77 15.88 6.27 3.96
CA VAL A 77 14.77 5.32 3.99
C VAL A 77 15.00 4.23 2.95
N ARG A 78 15.02 2.96 3.36
CA ARG A 78 15.16 1.81 2.44
C ARG A 78 13.79 1.37 1.92
N GLY A 79 13.70 0.95 0.66
CA GLY A 79 12.45 0.43 0.11
C GLY A 79 11.98 -0.84 0.84
N ALA A 80 12.90 -1.71 1.27
CA ALA A 80 12.56 -2.92 2.04
C ALA A 80 11.90 -2.61 3.40
N GLU A 81 12.28 -1.51 4.05
CA GLU A 81 11.63 -1.04 5.29
C GLU A 81 10.17 -0.64 5.02
N ILE A 82 9.93 0.02 3.89
CA ILE A 82 8.59 0.43 3.46
C ILE A 82 7.74 -0.80 3.13
N MET A 83 8.29 -1.78 2.40
CA MET A 83 7.56 -3.01 2.06
C MET A 83 7.10 -3.76 3.32
N THR A 84 7.95 -3.79 4.35
CA THR A 84 7.60 -4.37 5.65
C THR A 84 6.52 -3.56 6.37
N ALA A 85 6.52 -2.24 6.20
CA ALA A 85 5.55 -1.35 6.83
C ALA A 85 4.17 -1.35 6.15
N ILE A 86 4.05 -1.70 4.86
CA ILE A 86 2.79 -1.59 4.09
C ILE A 86 1.65 -2.44 4.64
N SER A 87 1.93 -3.53 5.34
CA SER A 87 0.89 -4.42 5.85
C SER A 87 -0.11 -3.67 6.74
N GLY A 88 -1.35 -3.54 6.24
CA GLY A 88 -2.44 -2.88 6.96
C GLY A 88 -3.15 -3.85 7.92
N GLU A 89 -3.75 -3.30 8.97
CA GLU A 89 -4.56 -4.09 9.90
C GLU A 89 -5.95 -4.33 9.31
N ILE A 90 -6.47 -5.55 9.46
CA ILE A 90 -7.84 -5.88 9.02
C ILE A 90 -8.85 -5.14 9.87
N ARG A 91 -9.83 -4.48 9.23
CA ARG A 91 -10.89 -3.70 9.89
C ARG A 91 -12.09 -4.59 10.21
N PRO A 92 -12.34 -4.99 11.47
CA PRO A 92 -13.37 -5.99 11.79
C PRO A 92 -14.78 -5.57 11.39
N ALA A 93 -15.10 -4.27 11.50
CA ALA A 93 -16.40 -3.74 11.09
C ALA A 93 -16.66 -3.93 9.58
N VAL A 94 -15.63 -3.80 8.74
CA VAL A 94 -15.75 -3.99 7.29
C VAL A 94 -15.89 -5.46 6.94
N VAL A 95 -15.17 -6.34 7.65
CA VAL A 95 -15.34 -7.79 7.51
C VAL A 95 -16.79 -8.20 7.85
N THR A 96 -17.37 -7.62 8.89
CA THR A 96 -18.78 -7.85 9.24
C THR A 96 -19.72 -7.38 8.12
N ALA A 97 -19.48 -6.21 7.54
CA ALA A 97 -20.25 -5.71 6.40
C ALA A 97 -20.11 -6.61 5.15
N LEU A 98 -18.89 -7.06 4.83
CA LEU A 98 -18.62 -8.01 3.76
C LEU A 98 -19.40 -9.31 3.95
N LYS A 99 -19.42 -9.87 5.16
CA LYS A 99 -20.19 -11.08 5.49
C LYS A 99 -21.69 -10.86 5.28
N ALA A 100 -22.22 -9.71 5.72
CA ALA A 100 -23.62 -9.36 5.53
C ALA A 100 -23.98 -9.20 4.03
N CYS A 101 -23.10 -8.58 3.24
CA CYS A 101 -23.28 -8.46 1.79
C CYS A 101 -23.19 -9.81 1.09
N LYS A 102 -22.23 -10.66 1.45
CA LYS A 102 -22.06 -12.01 0.88
C LYS A 102 -23.28 -12.91 1.11
N ALA A 103 -24.03 -12.70 2.18
CA ALA A 103 -25.27 -13.43 2.44
C ALA A 103 -26.42 -13.08 1.46
N ARG A 104 -26.30 -11.96 0.71
CA ARG A 104 -27.38 -11.41 -0.11
C ARG A 104 -26.99 -11.12 -1.56
N PHE A 105 -25.70 -10.93 -1.83
CA PHE A 105 -25.16 -10.48 -3.12
C PHE A 105 -23.94 -11.31 -3.51
N LYS A 106 -23.63 -11.35 -4.80
CA LYS A 106 -22.30 -11.80 -5.24
C LYS A 106 -21.25 -10.81 -4.73
N VAL A 107 -20.10 -11.30 -4.29
CA VAL A 107 -18.99 -10.44 -3.84
C VAL A 107 -17.73 -10.74 -4.63
N GLY A 108 -16.98 -9.70 -4.97
CA GLY A 108 -15.67 -9.80 -5.60
C GLY A 108 -14.71 -8.79 -4.98
N CYS A 109 -13.40 -9.09 -5.00
CA CYS A 109 -12.35 -8.17 -4.56
C CYS A 109 -11.56 -7.70 -5.79
N ILE A 110 -11.39 -6.39 -5.95
CA ILE A 110 -10.50 -5.79 -6.96
C ILE A 110 -9.62 -4.80 -6.22
N THR A 111 -8.34 -5.11 -6.13
CA THR A 111 -7.31 -4.27 -5.49
C THR A 111 -6.07 -4.26 -6.36
N ASN A 112 -5.36 -3.13 -6.38
CA ASN A 112 -3.99 -3.11 -6.88
C ASN A 112 -3.12 -3.92 -5.89
N ASN A 113 -2.30 -4.84 -6.39
CA ASN A 113 -1.44 -5.69 -5.57
C ASN A 113 0.00 -5.61 -6.07
N MET A 114 0.98 -5.68 -5.16
CA MET A 114 2.40 -5.74 -5.49
C MET A 114 2.94 -7.10 -5.10
N THR A 115 3.58 -7.80 -6.04
CA THR A 115 4.27 -9.06 -5.74
C THR A 115 5.50 -8.80 -4.89
N GLY A 116 5.52 -9.30 -3.64
CA GLY A 116 6.64 -9.16 -2.71
C GLY A 116 6.36 -8.31 -1.46
N ALA A 117 5.16 -7.74 -1.31
CA ALA A 117 4.74 -6.97 -0.12
C ALA A 117 4.38 -7.83 1.12
N GLY A 118 5.00 -9.01 1.24
CA GLY A 118 4.58 -10.07 2.14
C GLY A 118 3.48 -10.93 1.52
N ASP A 119 3.56 -12.24 1.76
CA ASP A 119 2.42 -13.12 1.50
C ASP A 119 1.27 -12.60 2.36
N GLY A 120 0.22 -12.08 1.72
CA GLY A 120 -1.01 -11.74 2.41
C GLY A 120 -1.51 -12.95 3.22
N PRO A 121 -2.30 -12.72 4.28
CA PRO A 121 -2.87 -13.82 5.06
C PRO A 121 -3.73 -14.77 4.21
#